data_AF-A0A369R3I1-F1
#
_entry.id   AF-A0A369R3I1-F1
#
_cell.length_a   1.000
_cell.length_b   1.000
_cell.length_c   1.000
_cell.angle_alpha   90.00
_cell.angle_beta   90.00
_cell.angle_gamma   90.00
#
_symmetry.space_group_name_H-M   'P 1'
#
loop_
_entity.id
_entity.type
_entity.pdbx_description
1 polymer ?
#
loop_
_entity_poly.entity_id
_entity_poly.type
_entity_poly.pdbx_seq_one_letter_code
_entity_poly.pdbx_strand_id
1 'polypeptide(L)'
;MEKRFFFRFLPVVFLLFFLPASLVAAGYIPFWFRIPLLLFSFCLTVLYSYYRGFTLRDLGIRRDNLAASLRVNSVVTLCFSVLMGLLFYFELIPGPYFPAMGVFLPFYLLVSSPMQEFLFRGFLFAEMRASGVRSGFLLVVFSALLFSFIHIVYGDWLTLVLTFLIGLVWGGIYYRIPNIAGLSVFHAIAGMLALLAGVARNM
;
A
#
# COMPACT_ATOMS: atom_id res chain seq x y z
N MET A 1 -2.36 -4.14 -31.08
CA MET A 1 -1.26 -3.98 -30.11
C MET A 1 -1.73 -3.92 -28.66
N GLU A 2 -2.85 -3.25 -28.34
CA GLU A 2 -3.40 -3.15 -26.97
C GLU A 2 -3.65 -4.49 -26.26
N LYS A 3 -4.24 -5.48 -26.95
CA LYS A 3 -4.55 -6.79 -26.33
C LYS A 3 -3.30 -7.50 -25.77
N ARG A 4 -2.14 -7.39 -26.44
CA ARG A 4 -0.88 -8.03 -25.98
C ARG A 4 -0.33 -7.43 -24.69
N PHE A 5 -0.61 -6.16 -24.39
CA PHE A 5 -0.17 -5.51 -23.16
C PHE A 5 -1.06 -5.89 -21.97
N PHE A 6 -2.38 -5.92 -22.16
CA PHE A 6 -3.31 -6.34 -21.12
C PHE A 6 -3.07 -7.78 -20.64
N PHE A 7 -2.79 -8.72 -21.56
CA PHE A 7 -2.43 -10.10 -21.18
C PHE A 7 -1.09 -10.22 -20.44
N ARG A 8 -0.21 -9.21 -20.50
CA ARG A 8 1.06 -9.18 -19.75
C ARG A 8 0.90 -8.57 -18.36
N PHE A 9 -0.09 -7.72 -18.16
CA PHE A 9 -0.41 -7.12 -16.86
C PHE A 9 -0.94 -8.16 -15.86
N LEU A 10 -1.84 -9.05 -16.29
CA LEU A 10 -2.48 -10.03 -15.41
C LEU A 10 -1.48 -10.98 -14.72
N PRO A 11 -0.50 -11.59 -15.41
CA PRO A 11 0.53 -12.39 -14.75
C PRO A 11 1.34 -11.61 -13.73
N VAL A 12 1.67 -10.34 -14.00
CA VAL A 12 2.43 -9.50 -13.07
C VAL A 12 1.63 -9.26 -11.79
N VAL A 13 0.36 -8.88 -11.93
CA VAL A 13 -0.55 -8.71 -10.79
C VAL A 13 -0.71 -10.01 -10.01
N PHE A 14 -0.95 -11.11 -10.72
CA PHE A 14 -1.15 -12.41 -10.10
C PHE A 14 0.09 -12.85 -9.32
N LEU A 15 1.27 -12.86 -9.96
CA LEU A 15 2.49 -13.40 -9.36
C LEU A 15 3.08 -12.51 -8.26
N LEU A 16 2.99 -11.19 -8.39
CA LEU A 16 3.66 -10.26 -7.47
C LEU A 16 2.75 -9.74 -6.35
N PHE A 17 1.43 -9.82 -6.50
CA PHE A 17 0.48 -9.27 -5.52
C PHE A 17 -0.46 -10.35 -4.98
N PHE A 18 -1.17 -11.04 -5.89
CA PHE A 18 -2.25 -11.93 -5.48
C PHE A 18 -1.75 -13.26 -4.90
N LEU A 19 -0.86 -13.95 -5.62
CA LEU A 19 -0.36 -15.28 -5.27
C LEU A 19 0.40 -15.30 -3.94
N PRO A 20 1.35 -14.39 -3.65
CA PRO A 20 2.10 -14.42 -2.39
C PRO A 20 1.18 -14.27 -1.17
N ALA A 21 0.24 -13.32 -1.22
CA ALA A 21 -0.71 -13.10 -0.13
C ALA A 21 -1.68 -14.27 0.04
N SER A 22 -2.16 -14.85 -1.07
CA SER A 22 -3.04 -16.03 -1.05
C SER A 22 -2.36 -17.24 -0.43
N LEU A 23 -1.09 -17.50 -0.78
CA LEU A 23 -0.33 -18.62 -0.24
C LEU A 23 -0.07 -18.48 1.27
N VAL A 24 0.17 -17.27 1.74
CA VAL A 24 0.30 -16.99 3.18
C VAL A 24 -1.04 -17.18 3.89
N ALA A 25 -2.13 -16.60 3.36
CA ALA A 25 -3.44 -16.69 3.97
C ALA A 25 -4.02 -18.12 3.98
N ALA A 26 -3.70 -18.93 2.97
CA ALA A 26 -4.07 -20.34 2.91
C ALA A 26 -3.16 -21.26 3.77
N GLY A 27 -2.11 -20.73 4.40
CA GLY A 27 -1.20 -21.48 5.26
C GLY A 27 -0.11 -22.29 4.53
N TYR A 28 -0.01 -22.18 3.20
CA TYR A 28 1.07 -22.82 2.43
C TYR A 28 2.43 -22.17 2.64
N ILE A 29 2.44 -20.86 2.92
CA ILE A 29 3.64 -20.11 3.32
C ILE A 29 3.44 -19.61 4.76
N PRO A 30 4.39 -19.81 5.66
CA PRO A 30 4.24 -19.32 7.02
C PRO A 30 4.14 -17.79 7.13
N PHE A 31 3.33 -17.29 8.07
CA PHE A 31 3.04 -15.86 8.23
C PHE A 31 4.28 -14.96 8.40
N TRP A 32 5.38 -15.47 8.98
CA TRP A 32 6.63 -14.70 9.13
C TRP A 32 7.33 -14.40 7.80
N PHE A 33 7.00 -15.10 6.71
CA PHE A 33 7.54 -14.81 5.37
C PHE A 33 6.92 -13.58 4.70
N ARG A 34 5.90 -12.93 5.29
CA ARG A 34 5.26 -11.75 4.71
C ARG A 34 6.25 -10.61 4.41
N ILE A 35 7.26 -10.40 5.26
CA ILE A 35 8.30 -9.38 5.06
C ILE A 35 9.27 -9.78 3.94
N PRO A 36 9.89 -11.00 3.95
CA PRO A 36 10.67 -11.48 2.82
C PRO A 36 9.93 -11.44 1.48
N LEU A 37 8.66 -11.79 1.44
CA LEU A 37 7.83 -11.75 0.22
C LEU A 37 7.56 -10.32 -0.25
N LEU A 38 7.34 -9.37 0.67
CA LEU A 38 7.24 -7.95 0.34
C LEU A 38 8.54 -7.45 -0.30
N LEU A 39 9.69 -7.76 0.29
CA LEU A 39 11.01 -7.39 -0.24
C LEU A 39 11.25 -8.01 -1.62
N PHE A 40 10.94 -9.29 -1.78
CA PHE A 40 11.06 -9.98 -3.06
C PHE A 40 10.20 -9.33 -4.15
N SER A 41 8.93 -9.04 -3.83
CA SER A 41 8.00 -8.37 -4.75
C SER A 41 8.48 -6.96 -5.11
N PHE A 42 9.01 -6.21 -4.13
CA PHE A 42 9.64 -4.91 -4.36
C PHE A 42 10.85 -5.02 -5.31
N CYS A 43 11.78 -5.93 -5.06
CA CYS A 43 12.96 -6.11 -5.92
C CYS A 43 12.55 -6.48 -7.35
N LEU A 44 11.61 -7.41 -7.53
CA LEU A 44 11.13 -7.81 -8.85
C LEU A 44 10.42 -6.66 -9.59
N THR A 45 9.59 -5.88 -8.90
CA THR A 45 8.92 -4.73 -9.52
C THR A 45 9.89 -3.60 -9.86
N VAL A 46 10.97 -3.40 -9.09
CA VAL A 46 12.06 -2.47 -9.45
C VAL A 46 12.76 -2.92 -10.73
N LEU A 47 13.17 -4.19 -10.80
CA LEU A 47 13.80 -4.76 -12.01
C LEU A 47 12.86 -4.70 -13.22
N TYR A 48 11.58 -5.00 -13.01
CA TYR A 48 10.56 -4.91 -14.05
C TYR A 48 10.35 -3.46 -14.52
N SER A 49 10.33 -2.50 -13.60
CA SER A 49 10.21 -1.07 -13.92
C SER A 49 11.35 -0.61 -14.81
N TYR A 50 12.58 -1.05 -14.49
CA TYR A 50 13.75 -0.79 -15.31
C TYR A 50 13.62 -1.42 -16.71
N TYR A 51 13.22 -2.69 -16.79
CA TYR A 51 12.97 -3.37 -18.06
C TYR A 51 11.90 -2.67 -18.92
N ARG A 52 10.87 -2.11 -18.31
CA ARG A 52 9.81 -1.34 -18.99
C ARG A 52 10.21 0.08 -19.37
N GLY A 53 11.36 0.56 -18.90
CA GLY A 53 11.81 1.92 -19.12
C GLY A 53 10.96 2.97 -18.38
N PHE A 54 10.34 2.61 -17.26
CA PHE A 54 9.63 3.59 -16.44
C PHE A 54 10.60 4.61 -15.86
N THR A 55 10.26 5.90 -16.03
CA THR A 55 11.02 6.97 -15.44
C THR A 55 10.70 7.10 -13.95
N LEU A 56 11.58 7.77 -13.19
CA LEU A 56 11.30 8.12 -11.80
C LEU A 56 9.98 8.92 -11.66
N ARG A 57 9.63 9.74 -12.67
CA ARG A 57 8.38 10.50 -12.68
C ARG A 57 7.16 9.59 -12.84
N ASP A 58 7.24 8.56 -13.68
CA ASP A 58 6.16 7.58 -13.86
C ASP A 58 5.88 6.82 -12.56
N LEU A 59 6.94 6.53 -11.79
CA LEU A 59 6.87 5.87 -10.49
C LEU A 59 6.51 6.82 -9.34
N GLY A 60 6.33 8.12 -9.61
CA GLY A 60 6.03 9.12 -8.59
C GLY A 60 7.20 9.44 -7.65
N ILE A 61 8.43 9.17 -8.07
CA ILE A 61 9.66 9.58 -7.39
C ILE A 61 10.06 10.96 -7.92
N ARG A 62 9.60 12.01 -7.25
CA ARG A 62 9.79 13.39 -7.70
C ARG A 62 9.79 14.39 -6.53
N ARG A 63 10.41 15.56 -6.73
CA ARG A 63 10.58 16.61 -5.69
C ARG A 63 9.70 17.85 -5.92
N ASP A 64 9.33 18.11 -7.16
CA ASP A 64 8.57 19.27 -7.62
C ASP A 64 7.15 19.38 -7.03
N ASN A 65 6.53 18.28 -6.58
CA ASN A 65 5.25 18.28 -5.88
C ASN A 65 5.31 17.73 -4.44
N LEU A 66 6.51 17.56 -3.88
CA LEU A 66 6.70 16.93 -2.56
C LEU A 66 5.97 17.72 -1.46
N ALA A 67 6.11 19.04 -1.44
CA ALA A 67 5.46 19.89 -0.45
C ALA A 67 3.92 19.78 -0.51
N ALA A 68 3.35 19.72 -1.73
CA ALA A 68 1.91 19.54 -1.91
C ALA A 68 1.45 18.17 -1.41
N SER A 69 2.20 17.11 -1.71
CA SER A 69 1.92 15.76 -1.21
C SER A 69 1.98 15.71 0.32
N LEU A 70 3.02 16.27 0.93
CA LEU A 70 3.16 16.30 2.39
C LEU A 70 1.99 17.04 3.06
N ARG A 71 1.57 18.19 2.51
CA ARG A 71 0.45 18.98 3.06
C ARG A 71 -0.88 18.24 2.99
N VAL A 72 -1.20 17.61 1.86
CA VAL A 72 -2.50 16.91 1.72
C VAL A 72 -2.52 15.67 2.61
N ASN A 73 -1.42 14.91 2.63
CA ASN A 73 -1.34 13.71 3.44
C ASN A 73 -1.28 14.01 4.95
N SER A 74 -0.74 15.16 5.38
CA SER A 74 -0.79 15.55 6.79
C SER A 74 -2.21 15.81 7.27
N VAL A 75 -3.03 16.48 6.46
CA VAL A 75 -4.46 16.72 6.77
C VAL A 75 -5.21 15.39 6.84
N VAL A 76 -5.02 14.50 5.85
CA VAL A 76 -5.68 13.19 5.86
C VAL A 76 -5.25 12.35 7.07
N THR A 77 -3.96 12.36 7.40
CA THR A 77 -3.45 11.63 8.57
C THR A 77 -4.03 12.20 9.85
N LEU A 78 -4.12 13.52 9.99
CA LEU A 78 -4.75 14.15 11.15
C LEU A 78 -6.22 13.73 11.29
N CYS A 79 -7.00 13.78 10.20
CA CYS A 79 -8.39 13.30 10.21
C CYS A 79 -8.48 11.82 10.59
N PHE A 80 -7.59 10.98 10.06
CA PHE A 80 -7.53 9.56 10.39
C PHE A 80 -7.17 9.34 11.87
N SER A 81 -6.19 10.06 12.41
CA SER A 81 -5.81 10.02 13.82
C SER A 81 -6.97 10.41 14.74
N VAL A 82 -7.71 11.47 14.39
CA VAL A 82 -8.90 11.89 15.14
C VAL A 82 -9.97 10.80 15.09
N LEU A 83 -10.24 10.22 13.92
CA LEU A 83 -11.19 9.12 13.78
C LEU A 83 -10.79 7.91 14.65
N MET A 84 -9.54 7.46 14.57
CA MET A 84 -9.05 6.35 15.41
C MET A 84 -9.16 6.68 16.90
N GLY A 85 -8.84 7.92 17.30
CA GLY A 85 -9.00 8.38 18.69
C GLY A 85 -10.45 8.36 19.16
N LEU A 86 -11.40 8.77 18.31
CA LEU A 86 -12.83 8.70 18.61
C LEU A 86 -13.32 7.25 18.70
N LEU A 87 -12.95 6.39 17.74
CA LEU A 87 -13.30 4.97 17.78
C LEU A 87 -12.77 4.29 19.06
N PHE A 88 -11.55 4.65 19.48
CA PHE A 88 -10.98 4.18 20.74
C PHE A 88 -11.75 4.70 21.95
N TYR A 89 -12.07 5.99 21.98
CA TYR A 89 -12.82 6.62 23.08
C TYR A 89 -14.21 6.01 23.27
N PHE A 90 -14.88 5.62 22.17
CA PHE A 90 -16.18 4.95 22.19
C PHE A 90 -16.09 3.41 22.28
N GLU A 91 -14.90 2.85 22.57
CA GLU A 91 -14.68 1.40 22.73
C GLU A 91 -15.07 0.56 21.50
N LEU A 92 -15.04 1.15 20.30
CA LEU A 92 -15.37 0.48 19.04
C LEU A 92 -14.19 -0.27 18.42
N ILE A 93 -12.99 -0.11 18.97
CA ILE A 93 -11.77 -0.83 18.57
C ILE A 93 -11.06 -1.42 19.79
N PRO A 94 -10.31 -2.53 19.63
CA PRO A 94 -9.80 -3.34 20.75
C PRO A 94 -8.82 -2.62 21.69
N GLY A 95 -8.21 -1.53 21.23
CA GLY A 95 -7.29 -0.74 22.03
C GLY A 95 -5.82 -1.05 21.79
N PRO A 96 -4.94 -0.45 22.61
CA PRO A 96 -3.52 -0.32 22.31
C PRO A 96 -2.79 -1.66 22.16
N TYR A 97 -2.40 -2.02 20.93
CA TYR A 97 -1.47 -3.13 20.66
C TYR A 97 -0.06 -2.57 20.41
N PHE A 98 0.89 -2.97 21.24
CA PHE A 98 2.29 -2.52 21.14
C PHE A 98 3.16 -3.62 20.50
N PRO A 99 3.49 -3.52 19.20
CA PRO A 99 4.47 -4.43 18.59
C PRO A 99 5.86 -4.19 19.19
N ALA A 100 6.86 -4.99 18.80
CA ALA A 100 8.25 -4.84 19.23
C ALA A 100 8.86 -3.51 18.74
N MET A 101 8.56 -2.41 19.45
CA MET A 101 8.73 -1.03 18.97
C MET A 101 10.16 -0.70 18.54
N GLY A 102 11.19 -1.22 19.23
CA GLY A 102 12.59 -0.88 18.94
C GLY A 102 13.10 -1.33 17.57
N VAL A 103 12.57 -2.43 17.02
CA VAL A 103 12.99 -2.98 15.71
C VAL A 103 11.90 -2.80 14.67
N PHE A 104 10.65 -3.06 15.05
CA PHE A 104 9.52 -2.99 14.13
C PHE A 104 9.28 -1.57 13.64
N LEU A 105 9.35 -0.57 14.52
CA LEU A 105 9.03 0.81 14.16
C LEU A 105 9.97 1.40 13.09
N PRO A 106 11.30 1.38 13.25
CA PRO A 106 12.19 1.92 12.22
C PRO A 106 12.07 1.17 10.90
N PHE A 107 11.92 -0.16 10.95
CA PHE A 107 11.66 -0.97 9.76
C PHE A 107 10.34 -0.57 9.08
N TYR A 108 9.26 -0.43 9.83
CA TYR A 108 7.96 -0.10 9.28
C TYR A 108 7.96 1.30 8.63
N LEU A 109 8.55 2.27 9.34
CA LEU A 109 8.62 3.67 8.91
C LEU A 109 9.50 3.86 7.67
N LEU A 110 10.70 3.28 7.66
CA LEU A 110 11.72 3.59 6.65
C LEU A 110 11.77 2.58 5.51
N VAL A 111 11.22 1.38 5.69
CA VAL A 111 11.36 0.29 4.73
C VAL A 111 9.99 -0.20 4.28
N SER A 112 9.16 -0.69 5.20
CA SER A 112 7.90 -1.35 4.82
C SER A 112 6.93 -0.40 4.13
N SER A 113 6.62 0.76 4.73
CA SER A 113 5.68 1.72 4.15
C SER A 113 6.17 2.23 2.78
N PRO A 114 7.43 2.70 2.61
CA PRO A 114 7.94 3.08 1.30
C PRO A 114 7.88 1.98 0.23
N MET A 115 8.17 0.72 0.59
CA MET A 115 8.07 -0.40 -0.35
C MET A 115 6.62 -0.65 -0.77
N GLN A 116 5.68 -0.58 0.16
CA GLN A 116 4.25 -0.73 -0.15
C GLN A 116 3.77 0.41 -1.05
N GLU A 117 4.11 1.66 -0.75
CA GLU A 117 3.75 2.80 -1.62
C GLU A 117 4.38 2.69 -3.00
N PHE A 118 5.63 2.24 -3.08
CA PHE A 118 6.25 1.94 -4.38
C PHE A 118 5.45 0.90 -5.16
N LEU A 119 5.08 -0.22 -4.55
CA LEU A 119 4.34 -1.30 -5.21
C LEU A 119 2.97 -0.86 -5.71
N PHE A 120 2.15 -0.27 -4.85
CA PHE A 120 0.74 -0.02 -5.14
C PHE A 120 0.47 1.32 -5.80
N ARG A 121 1.30 2.34 -5.54
CA ARG A 121 1.10 3.70 -6.07
C ARG A 121 2.09 3.98 -7.18
N GLY A 122 3.38 3.68 -7.00
CA GLY A 122 4.38 3.87 -8.05
C GLY A 122 4.20 2.88 -9.22
N PHE A 123 4.63 1.65 -9.00
CA PHE A 123 4.69 0.59 -9.98
C PHE A 123 3.32 0.25 -10.59
N LEU A 124 2.34 -0.06 -9.74
CA LEU A 124 1.04 -0.54 -10.23
C LEU A 124 0.30 0.52 -11.06
N PHE A 125 0.36 1.80 -10.70
CA PHE A 125 -0.22 2.87 -11.56
C PHE A 125 0.52 3.01 -12.87
N ALA A 126 1.87 3.02 -12.84
CA ALA A 126 2.68 3.10 -14.05
C ALA A 126 2.36 1.94 -15.00
N GLU A 127 2.28 0.73 -14.46
CA GLU A 127 2.00 -0.48 -15.24
C GLU A 127 0.57 -0.51 -15.79
N MET A 128 -0.44 -0.13 -15.00
CA MET A 128 -1.82 -0.04 -15.47
C MET A 128 -1.95 0.97 -16.61
N ARG A 129 -1.32 2.14 -16.49
CA ARG A 129 -1.31 3.17 -17.55
C ARG A 129 -0.61 2.67 -18.80
N ALA A 130 0.55 2.04 -18.64
CA ALA A 130 1.31 1.46 -19.75
C ALA A 130 0.55 0.30 -20.44
N SER A 131 -0.34 -0.37 -19.70
CA SER A 131 -1.23 -1.40 -20.20
C SER A 131 -2.55 -0.86 -20.78
N GLY A 132 -2.69 0.46 -20.90
CA GLY A 132 -3.81 1.12 -21.57
C GLY A 132 -4.96 1.56 -20.66
N VAL A 133 -4.86 1.40 -19.34
CA VAL A 133 -5.89 1.86 -18.41
C VAL A 133 -5.86 3.39 -18.31
N ARG A 134 -6.86 4.05 -18.88
CA ARG A 134 -6.97 5.52 -18.88
C ARG A 134 -7.90 6.07 -17.80
N SER A 135 -8.85 5.27 -17.31
CA SER A 135 -9.82 5.71 -16.30
C SER A 135 -9.14 5.90 -14.94
N GLY A 136 -9.14 7.13 -14.42
CA GLY A 136 -8.62 7.44 -13.10
C GLY A 136 -9.33 6.66 -11.99
N PHE A 137 -10.64 6.46 -12.11
CA PHE A 137 -11.42 5.66 -11.19
C PHE A 137 -10.91 4.21 -11.13
N LEU A 138 -10.67 3.58 -12.28
CA LEU A 138 -10.15 2.20 -12.33
C LEU A 138 -8.75 2.10 -11.73
N LEU A 139 -7.87 3.07 -11.97
CA LEU A 139 -6.53 3.09 -11.38
C LEU A 139 -6.59 3.11 -9.84
N VAL A 140 -7.45 3.97 -9.29
CA VAL A 140 -7.60 4.13 -7.84
C VAL A 140 -8.24 2.90 -7.20
N VAL A 141 -9.37 2.44 -7.73
CA VAL A 141 -10.12 1.31 -7.15
C VAL A 141 -9.30 0.02 -7.25
N PHE A 142 -8.65 -0.24 -8.39
CA PHE A 142 -7.86 -1.46 -8.56
C PHE A 142 -6.62 -1.47 -7.65
N SER A 143 -5.94 -0.32 -7.51
CA SER A 143 -4.85 -0.17 -6.55
C SER A 143 -5.32 -0.39 -5.10
N ALA A 144 -6.44 0.21 -4.72
CA ALA A 144 -7.02 0.05 -3.39
C ALA A 144 -7.44 -1.40 -3.09
N LEU A 145 -8.02 -2.10 -4.08
CA LEU A 145 -8.39 -3.51 -3.96
C LEU A 145 -7.17 -4.40 -3.73
N LEU A 146 -6.10 -4.24 -4.53
CA LEU A 146 -4.89 -5.04 -4.33
C LEU A 146 -4.15 -4.68 -3.04
N PHE A 147 -4.12 -3.40 -2.67
CA PHE A 147 -3.55 -2.94 -1.40
C PHE A 147 -4.29 -3.53 -0.20
N SER A 148 -5.62 -3.54 -0.23
CA SER A 148 -6.43 -4.22 0.79
C SER A 148 -6.21 -5.72 0.77
N PHE A 149 -6.23 -6.35 -0.42
CA PHE A 149 -6.12 -7.79 -0.56
C PHE A 149 -4.86 -8.37 0.09
N ILE A 150 -3.69 -7.71 0.00
CA ILE A 150 -2.48 -8.25 0.64
C ILE A 150 -2.61 -8.37 2.17
N HIS A 151 -3.56 -7.66 2.78
CA HIS A 151 -3.84 -7.74 4.22
C HIS A 151 -4.74 -8.94 4.59
N ILE A 152 -5.18 -9.74 3.62
CA ILE A 152 -5.92 -10.99 3.87
C ILE A 152 -5.12 -11.96 4.76
N VAL A 153 -3.79 -11.84 4.76
CA VAL A 153 -2.87 -12.60 5.61
C VAL A 153 -3.08 -12.41 7.11
N TYR A 154 -3.80 -11.37 7.53
CA TYR A 154 -4.12 -11.12 8.94
C TYR A 154 -5.41 -11.81 9.40
N GLY A 155 -6.22 -12.36 8.49
CA GLY A 155 -7.47 -13.03 8.84
C GLY A 155 -8.57 -12.11 9.39
N ASP A 156 -8.39 -10.78 9.30
CA ASP A 156 -9.28 -9.77 9.89
C ASP A 156 -10.02 -8.97 8.83
N TRP A 157 -11.35 -9.06 8.82
CA TRP A 157 -12.20 -8.35 7.87
C TRP A 157 -12.18 -6.84 8.09
N LEU A 158 -12.02 -6.38 9.34
CA LEU A 158 -11.96 -4.95 9.65
C LEU A 158 -10.71 -4.34 9.02
N THR A 159 -9.57 -5.02 9.13
CA THR A 159 -8.33 -4.64 8.45
C THR A 159 -8.53 -4.53 6.94
N LEU A 160 -9.21 -5.49 6.29
CA LEU A 160 -9.50 -5.42 4.85
C LEU A 160 -10.33 -4.18 4.49
N VAL A 161 -11.39 -3.89 5.25
CA VAL A 161 -12.25 -2.72 5.02
C VAL A 161 -11.45 -1.43 5.21
N LEU A 162 -10.73 -1.28 6.32
CA LEU A 162 -9.98 -0.06 6.63
C LEU A 162 -8.86 0.19 5.62
N THR A 163 -8.11 -0.86 5.24
CA THR A 163 -7.04 -0.77 4.23
C THR A 163 -7.60 -0.46 2.84
N PHE A 164 -8.79 -0.96 2.50
CA PHE A 164 -9.48 -0.59 1.26
C PHE A 164 -9.87 0.89 1.24
N LEU A 165 -10.54 1.37 2.30
CA LEU A 165 -11.00 2.75 2.40
C LEU A 165 -9.84 3.75 2.36
N ILE A 166 -8.80 3.53 3.18
CA ILE A 166 -7.61 4.40 3.13
C ILE A 166 -6.85 4.23 1.80
N GLY A 167 -6.91 3.03 1.22
CA GLY A 167 -6.38 2.73 -0.10
C GLY A 167 -6.99 3.59 -1.20
N LEU A 168 -8.31 3.81 -1.16
CA LEU A 168 -9.02 4.71 -2.07
C LEU A 168 -8.58 6.16 -1.89
N VAL A 169 -8.45 6.62 -0.64
CA VAL A 169 -8.02 7.99 -0.32
C VAL A 169 -6.60 8.24 -0.84
N TRP A 170 -5.63 7.41 -0.46
CA TRP A 170 -4.24 7.55 -0.92
C TRP A 170 -4.07 7.30 -2.40
N GLY A 171 -4.81 6.35 -2.99
CA GLY A 171 -4.84 6.16 -4.44
C GLY A 171 -5.34 7.42 -5.16
N GLY A 172 -6.39 8.06 -4.64
CA GLY A 172 -6.92 9.32 -5.16
C GLY A 172 -5.94 10.49 -5.03
N ILE A 173 -5.28 10.62 -3.88
CA ILE A 173 -4.22 11.62 -3.67
C ILE A 173 -3.08 11.39 -4.66
N TYR A 174 -2.58 10.16 -4.76
CA TYR A 174 -1.49 9.82 -5.68
C TYR A 174 -1.89 10.08 -7.14
N TYR A 175 -3.12 9.74 -7.54
CA TYR A 175 -3.61 10.02 -8.89
C TYR A 175 -3.54 11.52 -9.24
N ARG A 176 -3.79 12.41 -8.28
CA ARG A 176 -3.75 13.88 -8.47
C ARG A 176 -2.36 14.47 -8.22
N ILE A 177 -1.62 13.94 -7.26
CA ILE A 177 -0.33 14.41 -6.77
C ILE A 177 0.61 13.20 -6.67
N PRO A 178 1.15 12.69 -7.80
CA PRO A 178 1.94 11.48 -7.78
C PRO A 178 3.27 11.76 -7.08
N ASN A 179 3.37 11.34 -5.83
CA ASN A 179 4.56 11.48 -5.01
C ASN A 179 4.58 10.41 -3.92
N ILE A 180 5.40 9.37 -4.10
CA ILE A 180 5.43 8.26 -3.15
C ILE A 180 6.14 8.64 -1.85
N ALA A 181 7.10 9.57 -1.86
CA ALA A 181 7.83 9.95 -0.66
C ALA A 181 6.90 10.62 0.36
N GLY A 182 6.09 11.59 -0.09
CA GLY A 182 5.09 12.24 0.75
C GLY A 182 4.05 11.25 1.28
N LEU A 183 3.55 10.34 0.43
CA LEU A 183 2.61 9.30 0.87
C LEU A 183 3.23 8.35 1.90
N SER A 184 4.47 7.91 1.70
CA SER A 184 5.12 6.90 2.54
C SER A 184 5.27 7.34 3.99
N VAL A 185 5.63 8.60 4.22
CA VAL A 185 5.76 9.16 5.58
C VAL A 185 4.43 9.05 6.32
N PHE A 186 3.34 9.45 5.66
CA PHE A 186 2.02 9.51 6.27
C PHE A 186 1.31 8.16 6.32
N HIS A 187 1.58 7.26 5.37
CA HIS A 187 1.20 5.86 5.49
C HIS A 187 1.84 5.24 6.72
N ALA A 188 3.14 5.45 6.95
CA ALA A 188 3.79 4.88 8.11
C ALA A 188 3.19 5.40 9.43
N ILE A 189 2.87 6.69 9.52
CA ILE A 189 2.23 7.27 10.71
C ILE A 189 0.82 6.69 10.90
N ALA A 190 -0.03 6.71 9.86
CA ALA A 190 -1.39 6.20 9.94
C ALA A 190 -1.43 4.70 10.25
N GLY A 191 -0.54 3.92 9.63
CA GLY A 191 -0.41 2.49 9.87
C GLY A 191 0.09 2.16 11.27
N MET A 192 1.00 2.98 11.84
CA MET A 192 1.39 2.86 13.24
C MET A 192 0.21 3.12 14.17
N LEU A 193 -0.61 4.14 13.90
CA LEU A 193 -1.82 4.42 14.68
C LEU A 193 -2.86 3.31 14.55
N ALA A 194 -3.00 2.72 13.37
CA ALA A 194 -3.90 1.58 13.16
C ALA A 194 -3.43 0.32 13.91
N LEU A 195 -2.12 0.03 13.89
CA LEU A 195 -1.54 -1.06 14.67
C LEU A 195 -1.71 -0.83 16.17
N LEU A 196 -1.44 0.39 16.64
CA LEU A 196 -1.71 0.77 18.02
C LEU A 196 -3.21 0.60 18.31
N ALA A 197 -4.13 0.99 17.44
CA ALA A 197 -5.56 0.75 17.61
C ALA A 197 -5.99 -0.74 17.64
N GLY A 198 -5.06 -1.68 17.43
CA GLY A 198 -5.33 -3.12 17.44
C GLY A 198 -5.79 -3.68 16.09
N VAL A 199 -5.70 -2.87 15.03
CA VAL A 199 -5.98 -3.28 13.63
C VAL A 199 -4.75 -4.01 13.06
N ALA A 200 -4.95 -4.91 12.11
CA ALA A 200 -3.90 -5.69 11.45
C ALA A 200 -3.09 -6.62 12.38
N ARG A 201 -3.75 -7.19 13.39
CA ARG A 201 -3.22 -8.33 14.16
C ARG A 201 -3.61 -9.64 13.50
N ASN A 202 -2.70 -10.60 13.49
CA ASN A 202 -3.02 -11.98 13.13
C ASN A 202 -3.93 -12.52 14.26
N MET A 203 -5.17 -12.86 13.93
CA MET A 203 -6.14 -13.47 14.85
C MET A 203 -6.07 -14.99 14.81
#